data_AF-A0A5E5BX29-F1
#
_entry.id   AF-A0A5E5BX29-F1
#
_cell.length_a   1.000
_cell.length_b   1.000
_cell.length_c   1.000
_cell.angle_alpha   90.00
_cell.angle_beta   90.00
_cell.angle_gamma   90.00
#
_symmetry.space_group_name_H-M   'P 1'
#
loop_
_entity.id
_entity.type
_entity.pdbx_description
1 polymer ?
#
loop_
_entity_poly.entity_id
_entity_poly.type
_entity_poly.pdbx_seq_one_letter_code
_entity_poly.pdbx_strand_id
1 'polypeptide(L)'
;MDINACPPGGIASGSFSATVPRCEGAPPEAVRLAAFGPVTGHDGSGAPLPGVGPHDFSLAQPVYGAASPRANREVVHMWSTPRADAAQFVVRACPSAWCATQSWLASRLCGALGLATPTALLVRGCSLAFDGTHAPERLYLATTYLPAYRALGQWLEGDAAWRVIDGGRGGAGDACKQARHEAREIGWQMEQRVANAAQARADAQAYAAIVKARNDRRAMLCRALPDVYQCALERHYIAALWLGNRDLCNASMGNIGVWRDKNDLPYIMTVDFSTCLGLAVQGEREAEGDGVVRRRGQAFASLGAPRCPGRAERSDTSHYGSVILEGALADLTQFRHGEYCAPFARRLSRWTCAADSKTALDELKDPTGVRALAAEMAYRLARIGAPDILPWAASASDIARALPAGNGSDRSTEDPDSQVHRILSRRDCLVTLLGGKSAAQAWEQLYPTRAAAIKAQQSPFLTPEREA
;
A
#
# COMPACT_ATOMS: atom_id res chain seq x y z
N MET A 1 -11.59 36.05 20.24
CA MET A 1 -12.89 35.53 19.79
C MET A 1 -12.70 34.03 19.69
N ASP A 2 -13.18 33.34 20.72
CA ASP A 2 -13.03 31.90 20.93
C ASP A 2 -13.78 31.10 19.86
N ILE A 3 -13.13 30.11 19.25
CA ILE A 3 -13.75 29.14 18.31
C ILE A 3 -13.65 27.71 18.89
N ASN A 4 -13.32 27.56 20.18
CA ASN A 4 -13.32 26.28 20.88
C ASN A 4 -14.53 26.17 21.81
N ALA A 5 -15.70 25.87 21.25
CA ALA A 5 -16.84 25.42 22.03
C ALA A 5 -17.84 24.63 21.18
N CYS A 6 -17.77 23.30 21.25
CA CYS A 6 -18.95 22.42 21.16
C CYS A 6 -18.69 21.19 22.05
N PRO A 7 -19.56 20.89 23.04
CA PRO A 7 -19.36 19.82 24.02
C PRO A 7 -19.78 18.44 23.47
N PRO A 8 -19.36 17.33 24.10
CA PRO A 8 -19.76 15.99 23.70
C PRO A 8 -21.15 15.66 24.27
N GLY A 9 -22.15 15.49 23.41
CA GLY A 9 -23.51 15.14 23.81
C GLY A 9 -23.97 13.83 23.18
N GLY A 10 -24.15 12.81 24.02
CA GLY A 10 -25.28 11.87 23.98
C GLY A 10 -25.37 10.88 22.80
N ILE A 11 -25.01 9.61 23.09
CA ILE A 11 -25.50 8.44 22.35
C ILE A 11 -27.03 8.39 22.50
N ALA A 12 -27.76 8.50 21.39
CA ALA A 12 -29.17 8.13 21.32
C ALA A 12 -29.44 7.36 20.02
N SER A 13 -29.91 6.13 20.21
CA SER A 13 -30.48 5.25 19.18
C SER A 13 -31.63 5.93 18.45
N GLY A 14 -31.69 5.82 17.12
CA GLY A 14 -32.81 6.34 16.33
C GLY A 14 -32.74 5.90 14.87
N SER A 15 -33.77 5.20 14.43
CA SER A 15 -33.96 4.57 13.13
C SER A 15 -34.00 5.52 11.92
N PHE A 16 -33.61 4.98 10.77
CA PHE A 16 -33.70 5.56 9.44
C PHE A 16 -35.10 6.07 9.06
N SER A 17 -35.14 7.20 8.35
CA SER A 17 -36.14 7.46 7.31
C SER A 17 -35.48 8.22 6.16
N ALA A 18 -35.68 7.67 4.96
CA ALA A 18 -35.16 8.16 3.71
C ALA A 18 -35.99 9.35 3.22
N THR A 19 -35.33 10.48 2.99
CA THR A 19 -35.80 11.52 2.07
C THR A 19 -34.59 12.13 1.39
N VAL A 20 -34.46 11.88 0.10
CA VAL A 20 -33.54 12.57 -0.81
C VAL A 20 -34.12 13.95 -1.09
N PRO A 21 -33.34 15.04 -0.96
CA PRO A 21 -33.55 16.20 -1.80
C PRO A 21 -32.36 16.37 -2.73
N ARG A 22 -32.70 16.30 -4.02
CA ARG A 22 -31.95 16.77 -5.18
C ARG A 22 -31.53 18.22 -4.95
N CYS A 23 -30.26 18.57 -5.13
CA CYS A 23 -29.84 19.97 -5.14
C CYS A 23 -28.91 20.25 -6.32
N GLU A 24 -29.46 21.00 -7.28
CA GLU A 24 -28.71 21.78 -8.27
C GLU A 24 -27.94 22.91 -7.58
N GLY A 25 -26.81 23.30 -8.18
CA GLY A 25 -26.26 24.66 -8.09
C GLY A 25 -25.75 25.13 -6.73
N ALA A 26 -24.65 24.54 -6.23
CA ALA A 26 -23.82 25.19 -5.21
C ALA A 26 -22.46 25.62 -5.83
N PRO A 27 -21.95 26.83 -5.53
CA PRO A 27 -20.63 27.28 -6.02
C PRO A 27 -19.51 26.39 -5.44
N PRO A 28 -18.32 26.36 -6.07
CA PRO A 28 -17.25 25.46 -5.65
C PRO A 28 -16.84 25.81 -4.22
N GLU A 29 -17.24 24.96 -3.29
CA GLU A 29 -16.79 25.05 -1.92
C GLU A 29 -15.27 24.92 -1.95
N ALA A 30 -14.58 26.00 -1.55
CA ALA A 30 -13.15 25.99 -1.37
C ALA A 30 -12.86 24.87 -0.36
N VAL A 31 -12.39 23.74 -0.86
CA VAL A 31 -12.00 22.58 -0.07
C VAL A 31 -10.97 23.11 0.92
N ARG A 32 -11.41 23.37 2.16
CA ARG A 32 -10.49 23.62 3.26
C ARG A 32 -9.62 22.39 3.29
N LEU A 33 -8.33 22.56 2.93
CA LEU A 33 -7.32 21.51 2.91
C LEU A 33 -7.38 20.78 4.25
N ALA A 34 -8.14 19.70 4.28
CA ALA A 34 -8.27 18.88 5.46
C ALA A 34 -6.87 18.31 5.69
N ALA A 35 -6.20 18.81 6.73
CA ALA A 35 -5.13 18.07 7.35
C ALA A 35 -5.69 16.67 7.58
N PHE A 36 -5.05 15.63 7.02
CA PHE A 36 -5.50 14.25 7.16
C PHE A 36 -5.89 14.01 8.62
N GLY A 37 -7.20 13.89 8.86
CA GLY A 37 -7.71 13.58 10.18
C GLY A 37 -7.22 12.19 10.58
N PRO A 38 -7.16 11.88 11.88
CA PRO A 38 -6.76 10.56 12.33
C PRO A 38 -7.63 9.49 11.65
N VAL A 39 -7.02 8.62 10.84
CA VAL A 39 -7.68 7.35 10.45
C VAL A 39 -8.04 6.61 11.73
N THR A 40 -9.34 6.42 12.01
CA THR A 40 -9.77 5.56 13.12
C THR A 40 -9.74 4.10 12.65
N GLY A 41 -8.66 3.38 12.94
CA GLY A 41 -8.42 1.99 12.48
C GLY A 41 -7.52 1.91 11.22
N HIS A 42 -7.31 0.72 10.65
CA HIS A 42 -6.47 0.53 9.44
C HIS A 42 -7.14 0.91 8.12
N ASP A 43 -8.46 0.80 8.06
CA ASP A 43 -9.32 1.05 6.90
C ASP A 43 -10.43 2.07 7.24
N GLY A 44 -10.20 2.85 8.31
CA GLY A 44 -11.13 3.82 8.91
C GLY A 44 -12.48 3.28 9.38
N SER A 45 -12.67 1.95 9.44
CA SER A 45 -13.89 1.32 9.95
C SER A 45 -14.05 1.46 11.47
N GLY A 46 -12.96 1.70 12.20
CA GLY A 46 -12.92 1.66 13.66
C GLY A 46 -13.12 0.25 14.26
N ALA A 47 -13.20 -0.79 13.43
CA ALA A 47 -13.35 -2.16 13.88
C ALA A 47 -12.06 -2.66 14.57
N PRO A 48 -12.18 -3.55 15.58
CA PRO A 48 -11.02 -4.18 16.18
C PRO A 48 -10.28 -5.04 15.15
N LEU A 49 -8.97 -5.22 15.36
CA LEU A 49 -8.17 -6.08 14.51
C LEU A 49 -8.76 -7.50 14.52
N PRO A 50 -8.99 -8.12 13.34
CA PRO A 50 -9.50 -9.48 13.29
C PRO A 50 -8.49 -10.44 13.92
N GLY A 51 -9.00 -11.52 14.51
CA GLY A 51 -8.17 -12.56 15.12
C GLY A 51 -7.15 -13.17 14.15
N VAL A 52 -6.06 -13.68 14.71
CA VAL A 52 -5.02 -14.38 13.95
C VAL A 52 -5.51 -15.78 13.60
N GLY A 53 -5.44 -16.15 12.32
CA GLY A 53 -5.81 -17.48 11.85
C GLY A 53 -6.46 -17.45 10.47
N PRO A 54 -6.50 -18.59 9.75
CA PRO A 54 -7.27 -18.66 8.53
C PRO A 54 -8.76 -18.66 8.85
N HIS A 55 -9.47 -17.61 8.41
CA HIS A 55 -10.91 -17.52 8.47
C HIS A 55 -11.54 -18.42 7.39
N ASP A 56 -12.64 -19.07 7.73
CA ASP A 56 -13.31 -19.99 6.82
C ASP A 56 -14.18 -19.23 5.81
N PHE A 57 -13.79 -19.30 4.53
CA PHE A 57 -14.49 -18.69 3.41
C PHE A 57 -15.18 -19.76 2.54
N SER A 58 -15.39 -20.98 3.05
CA SER A 58 -16.03 -22.07 2.29
C SER A 58 -17.47 -21.76 1.85
N LEU A 59 -18.16 -20.84 2.55
CA LEU A 59 -19.50 -20.37 2.19
C LEU A 59 -19.50 -19.06 1.39
N ALA A 60 -18.32 -18.46 1.16
CA ALA A 60 -18.18 -17.21 0.44
C ALA A 60 -18.42 -17.43 -1.07
N GLN A 61 -19.10 -16.47 -1.71
CA GLN A 61 -19.46 -16.57 -3.12
C GLN A 61 -18.79 -15.49 -3.96
N PRO A 62 -18.29 -15.81 -5.17
CA PRO A 62 -17.78 -14.79 -6.08
C PRO A 62 -18.83 -13.74 -6.42
N VAL A 63 -18.44 -12.47 -6.44
CA VAL A 63 -19.25 -11.39 -6.99
C VAL A 63 -19.18 -11.51 -8.52
N TYR A 64 -20.26 -11.95 -9.16
CA TYR A 64 -20.26 -12.18 -10.61
C TYR A 64 -20.33 -10.86 -11.40
N GLY A 65 -19.26 -10.57 -12.14
CA GLY A 65 -19.23 -9.63 -13.25
C GLY A 65 -18.54 -10.27 -14.47
N ALA A 66 -19.32 -10.67 -15.47
CA ALA A 66 -18.95 -11.03 -16.86
C ALA A 66 -17.71 -11.91 -17.18
N ALA A 67 -17.06 -12.61 -16.24
CA ALA A 67 -15.89 -13.46 -16.53
C ALA A 67 -16.15 -14.96 -16.29
N SER A 68 -15.75 -15.80 -17.26
CA SER A 68 -15.95 -17.25 -17.30
C SER A 68 -15.29 -18.00 -16.12
N PRO A 69 -15.90 -19.09 -15.59
CA PRO A 69 -15.40 -19.86 -14.45
C PRO A 69 -14.11 -20.67 -14.66
N ARG A 70 -13.54 -20.71 -15.87
CA ARG A 70 -12.42 -21.63 -16.25
C ARG A 70 -11.03 -21.00 -16.35
N ALA A 71 -10.87 -19.74 -15.95
CA ALA A 71 -9.59 -19.06 -15.92
C ALA A 71 -8.93 -19.22 -14.54
N ASN A 72 -7.64 -19.53 -14.47
CA ASN A 72 -6.86 -19.40 -13.23
C ASN A 72 -6.82 -17.91 -12.86
N ARG A 73 -7.50 -17.52 -11.78
CA ARG A 73 -7.62 -16.12 -11.35
C ARG A 73 -6.57 -15.82 -10.29
N GLU A 74 -5.86 -14.70 -10.41
CA GLU A 74 -4.96 -14.25 -9.33
C GLU A 74 -5.73 -13.55 -8.21
N VAL A 75 -6.85 -12.90 -8.55
CA VAL A 75 -7.70 -12.13 -7.63
C VAL A 75 -9.17 -12.40 -7.92
N VAL A 76 -9.97 -12.58 -6.88
CA VAL A 76 -11.42 -12.81 -6.94
C VAL A 76 -12.12 -11.88 -5.95
N HIS A 77 -13.16 -11.20 -6.41
CA HIS A 77 -14.05 -10.43 -5.56
C HIS A 77 -15.13 -11.36 -4.98
N MET A 78 -15.33 -11.36 -3.67
CA MET A 78 -16.21 -12.32 -2.98
C MET A 78 -17.12 -11.64 -1.94
N TRP A 79 -18.32 -12.19 -1.76
CA TRP A 79 -19.21 -11.92 -0.63
C TRP A 79 -18.94 -12.90 0.50
N SER A 80 -18.88 -12.44 1.76
CA SER A 80 -18.73 -13.34 2.91
C SER A 80 -19.91 -14.28 3.11
N THR A 81 -21.12 -13.85 2.72
CA THR A 81 -22.35 -14.65 2.76
C THR A 81 -23.28 -14.24 1.61
N PRO A 82 -24.20 -15.10 1.16
CA PRO A 82 -25.14 -14.81 0.08
C PRO A 82 -26.31 -13.89 0.51
N ARG A 83 -26.00 -12.73 1.10
CA ARG A 83 -26.98 -11.70 1.51
C ARG A 83 -26.60 -10.34 0.94
N ALA A 84 -27.60 -9.50 0.65
CA ALA A 84 -27.40 -8.18 0.03
C ALA A 84 -26.50 -7.23 0.84
N ASP A 85 -26.44 -7.40 2.18
CA ASP A 85 -25.62 -6.58 3.08
C ASP A 85 -24.32 -7.28 3.51
N ALA A 86 -23.93 -8.36 2.83
CA ALA A 86 -22.74 -9.12 3.20
C ALA A 86 -21.46 -8.31 2.95
N ALA A 87 -20.50 -8.44 3.87
CA ALA A 87 -19.18 -7.85 3.71
C ALA A 87 -18.51 -8.39 2.44
N GLN A 88 -17.93 -7.49 1.65
CA GLN A 88 -17.25 -7.79 0.40
C GLN A 88 -15.74 -7.84 0.62
N PHE A 89 -15.07 -8.79 -0.04
CA PHE A 89 -13.64 -9.03 0.10
C PHE A 89 -12.97 -9.19 -1.26
N VAL A 90 -11.80 -8.59 -1.42
CA VAL A 90 -10.88 -8.88 -2.51
C VAL A 90 -9.94 -9.99 -2.04
N VAL A 91 -10.12 -11.19 -2.58
CA VAL A 91 -9.30 -12.35 -2.23
C VAL A 91 -8.23 -12.55 -3.29
N ARG A 92 -7.00 -12.83 -2.87
CA ARG A 92 -5.86 -13.06 -3.74
C ARG A 92 -5.26 -14.45 -3.49
N ALA A 93 -4.89 -15.14 -4.57
CA ALA A 93 -4.11 -16.36 -4.51
C ALA A 93 -2.66 -16.04 -4.15
N CYS A 94 -2.11 -16.76 -3.17
CA CYS A 94 -0.71 -16.66 -2.80
C CYS A 94 0.06 -17.89 -3.32
N PRO A 95 1.32 -17.75 -3.74
CA PRO A 95 2.12 -18.87 -4.23
C PRO A 95 2.31 -19.99 -3.19
N SER A 96 2.27 -19.64 -1.90
CA SER A 96 2.39 -20.58 -0.78
C SER A 96 1.75 -20.01 0.48
N ALA A 97 1.53 -20.87 1.48
CA ALA A 97 1.11 -20.48 2.83
C ALA A 97 2.08 -19.46 3.44
N TRP A 98 3.39 -19.69 3.28
CA TRP A 98 4.42 -18.73 3.71
C TRP A 98 4.25 -17.35 3.07
N CYS A 99 4.02 -17.28 1.75
CA CYS A 99 3.79 -15.98 1.11
C CYS A 99 2.53 -15.29 1.67
N ALA A 100 1.45 -16.04 1.89
CA ALA A 100 0.21 -15.48 2.46
C ALA A 100 0.44 -14.91 3.87
N THR A 101 1.07 -15.68 4.77
CA THR A 101 1.31 -15.26 6.16
C THR A 101 2.29 -14.09 6.25
N GLN A 102 3.30 -14.05 5.39
CA GLN A 102 4.25 -12.93 5.31
C GLN A 102 3.62 -11.65 4.75
N SER A 103 2.76 -11.73 3.73
CA SER A 103 1.99 -10.58 3.25
C SER A 103 1.01 -10.06 4.30
N TRP A 104 0.36 -10.98 5.04
CA TRP A 104 -0.49 -10.62 6.17
C TRP A 104 0.31 -9.90 7.28
N LEU A 105 1.47 -10.43 7.68
CA LEU A 105 2.35 -9.80 8.67
C LEU A 105 2.79 -8.41 8.22
N ALA A 106 3.19 -8.24 6.95
CA ALA A 106 3.58 -6.94 6.40
C ALA A 106 2.44 -5.92 6.40
N SER A 107 1.19 -6.36 6.13
CA SER A 107 0.01 -5.50 6.28
C SER A 107 -0.20 -5.05 7.74
N ARG A 108 -0.03 -5.95 8.71
CA ARG A 108 -0.09 -5.61 10.15
C ARG A 108 0.98 -4.58 10.53
N LEU A 109 2.21 -4.76 10.08
CA LEU A 109 3.31 -3.83 10.34
C LEU A 109 3.06 -2.45 9.70
N CYS A 110 2.46 -2.40 8.50
CA CYS A 110 2.04 -1.15 7.88
C CYS A 110 0.96 -0.44 8.73
N GLY A 111 -0.03 -1.19 9.23
CA GLY A 111 -1.03 -0.68 10.16
C GLY A 111 -0.41 -0.21 11.49
N ALA A 112 0.61 -0.90 12.00
CA ALA A 112 1.35 -0.53 13.21
C ALA A 112 2.12 0.80 13.08
N LEU A 113 2.39 1.28 11.86
CA LEU A 113 2.88 2.65 11.62
C LEU A 113 1.77 3.71 11.70
N GLY A 114 0.51 3.31 11.84
CA GLY A 114 -0.66 4.19 11.74
C GLY A 114 -0.93 4.66 10.31
N LEU A 115 -0.52 3.88 9.30
CA LEU A 115 -0.79 4.14 7.89
C LEU A 115 -2.01 3.35 7.41
N ALA A 116 -2.74 3.93 6.44
CA ALA A 116 -3.95 3.29 5.94
C ALA A 116 -3.61 2.06 5.08
N THR A 117 -4.25 0.94 5.37
CA THR A 117 -4.13 -0.30 4.62
C THR A 117 -5.43 -1.10 4.77
N PRO A 118 -5.92 -1.79 3.73
CA PRO A 118 -7.10 -2.62 3.88
C PRO A 118 -6.87 -3.70 4.95
N THR A 119 -7.91 -4.00 5.72
CA THR A 119 -7.89 -5.09 6.70
C THR A 119 -7.55 -6.41 6.02
N ALA A 120 -6.36 -6.93 6.27
CA ALA A 120 -5.90 -8.21 5.72
C ALA A 120 -6.29 -9.40 6.63
N LEU A 121 -6.85 -10.42 6.01
CA LEU A 121 -7.26 -11.68 6.61
C LEU A 121 -6.56 -12.82 5.89
N LEU A 122 -6.07 -13.80 6.64
CA LEU A 122 -5.76 -15.11 6.09
C LEU A 122 -7.09 -15.86 5.95
N VAL A 123 -7.32 -16.49 4.79
CA VAL A 123 -8.58 -17.21 4.55
C VAL A 123 -8.33 -18.54 3.86
N ARG A 124 -9.28 -19.47 4.01
CA ARG A 124 -9.27 -20.81 3.40
C ARG A 124 -10.62 -21.14 2.79
N GLY A 125 -10.71 -22.23 2.02
CA GLY A 125 -11.97 -22.65 1.38
C GLY A 125 -12.31 -21.91 0.08
N CYS A 126 -11.39 -21.11 -0.47
CA CYS A 126 -11.63 -20.33 -1.70
C CYS A 126 -11.25 -21.06 -3.00
N SER A 127 -10.70 -22.28 -2.95
CA SER A 127 -10.13 -22.96 -4.13
C SER A 127 -11.09 -23.14 -5.29
N LEU A 128 -12.35 -23.49 -5.01
CA LEU A 128 -13.39 -23.60 -6.02
C LEU A 128 -13.59 -22.29 -6.82
N ALA A 129 -13.45 -21.12 -6.18
CA ALA A 129 -13.63 -19.82 -6.82
C ALA A 129 -12.46 -19.40 -7.72
N PHE A 130 -11.28 -19.99 -7.50
CA PHE A 130 -10.02 -19.59 -8.14
C PHE A 130 -9.65 -20.46 -9.33
N ASP A 131 -9.69 -21.78 -9.15
CA ASP A 131 -9.25 -22.75 -10.15
C ASP A 131 -10.20 -23.96 -10.28
N GLY A 132 -11.33 -23.95 -9.56
CA GLY A 132 -12.30 -25.04 -9.56
C GLY A 132 -11.81 -26.30 -8.83
N THR A 133 -10.67 -26.24 -8.13
CA THR A 133 -10.16 -27.35 -7.34
C THR A 133 -10.79 -27.39 -5.95
N HIS A 134 -10.83 -28.56 -5.33
CA HIS A 134 -11.23 -28.72 -3.94
C HIS A 134 -9.99 -28.90 -3.05
N ALA A 135 -9.39 -27.76 -2.68
CA ALA A 135 -8.25 -27.65 -1.77
C ALA A 135 -8.63 -26.73 -0.59
N PRO A 136 -9.42 -27.22 0.39
CA PRO A 136 -9.94 -26.40 1.49
C PRO A 136 -8.86 -25.89 2.44
N GLU A 137 -7.70 -26.54 2.48
CA GLU A 137 -6.53 -26.17 3.30
C GLU A 137 -5.68 -25.06 2.69
N ARG A 138 -5.83 -24.75 1.40
CA ARG A 138 -5.03 -23.74 0.71
C ARG A 138 -5.32 -22.34 1.28
N LEU A 139 -4.26 -21.60 1.61
CA LEU A 139 -4.36 -20.23 2.11
C LEU A 139 -4.42 -19.21 0.98
N TYR A 140 -5.23 -18.19 1.25
CA TYR A 140 -5.41 -17.00 0.45
C TYR A 140 -5.29 -15.77 1.35
N LEU A 141 -5.02 -14.63 0.73
CA LEU A 141 -5.05 -13.33 1.41
C LEU A 141 -6.32 -12.61 0.99
N ALA A 142 -7.21 -12.33 1.95
CA ALA A 142 -8.40 -11.51 1.72
C ALA A 142 -8.20 -10.12 2.29
N THR A 143 -8.60 -9.10 1.56
CA THR A 143 -8.70 -7.73 2.05
C THR A 143 -10.12 -7.23 1.94
N THR A 144 -10.53 -6.36 2.87
CA THR A 144 -11.86 -5.73 2.79
C THR A 144 -11.98 -4.95 1.48
N TYR A 145 -13.09 -5.13 0.76
CA TYR A 145 -13.37 -4.36 -0.45
C TYR A 145 -13.77 -2.93 -0.06
N LEU A 146 -13.03 -1.96 -0.58
CA LEU A 146 -13.26 -0.54 -0.34
C LEU A 146 -13.76 0.12 -1.63
N PRO A 147 -15.08 0.35 -1.80
CA PRO A 147 -15.65 0.87 -3.05
C PRO A 147 -15.16 2.28 -3.40
N ALA A 148 -14.75 3.06 -2.41
CA ALA A 148 -14.18 4.39 -2.58
C ALA A 148 -12.67 4.40 -2.90
N TYR A 149 -11.99 3.23 -2.84
CA TYR A 149 -10.58 3.14 -3.20
C TYR A 149 -10.38 3.25 -4.71
N ARG A 150 -9.35 3.99 -5.11
CA ARG A 150 -8.87 4.08 -6.49
C ARG A 150 -7.36 3.93 -6.50
N ALA A 151 -6.85 3.05 -7.36
CA ALA A 151 -5.41 2.94 -7.64
C ALA A 151 -4.82 4.31 -8.00
N LEU A 152 -3.60 4.62 -7.55
CA LEU A 152 -3.00 5.94 -7.70
C LEU A 152 -2.93 6.37 -9.18
N GLY A 153 -2.52 5.46 -10.07
CA GLY A 153 -2.44 5.75 -11.50
C GLY A 153 -3.80 6.12 -12.12
N GLN A 154 -4.87 5.45 -11.71
CA GLN A 154 -6.24 5.76 -12.15
C GLN A 154 -6.76 7.06 -11.50
N TRP A 155 -6.47 7.25 -10.22
CA TRP A 155 -6.90 8.43 -9.48
C TRP A 155 -6.29 9.71 -10.03
N LEU A 156 -4.98 9.71 -10.32
CA LEU A 156 -4.24 10.84 -10.92
C LEU A 156 -4.84 11.32 -12.24
N GLU A 157 -5.35 10.39 -13.04
CA GLU A 157 -6.01 10.71 -14.32
C GLU A 157 -7.45 11.20 -14.11
N GLY A 158 -8.06 10.94 -12.95
CA GLY A 158 -9.45 11.24 -12.64
C GLY A 158 -9.74 12.72 -12.33
N ASP A 159 -11.03 13.07 -12.30
CA ASP A 159 -11.49 14.43 -11.98
C ASP A 159 -11.24 14.80 -10.51
N ALA A 160 -11.20 13.80 -9.62
CA ALA A 160 -10.90 14.02 -8.21
C ALA A 160 -9.47 14.51 -7.99
N ALA A 161 -8.46 13.90 -8.63
CA ALA A 161 -7.10 14.40 -8.57
C ALA A 161 -6.96 15.76 -9.26
N TRP A 162 -7.66 15.97 -10.37
CA TRP A 162 -7.64 17.26 -11.05
C TRP A 162 -8.12 18.41 -10.17
N ARG A 163 -9.25 18.23 -9.47
CA ARG A 163 -9.74 19.24 -8.51
C ARG A 163 -8.72 19.57 -7.43
N VAL A 164 -7.94 18.58 -6.98
CA VAL A 164 -6.88 18.75 -5.98
C VAL A 164 -5.69 19.53 -6.57
N ILE A 165 -5.28 19.22 -7.79
CA ILE A 165 -4.15 19.87 -8.47
C ILE A 165 -4.53 21.30 -8.85
N ASP A 166 -5.70 21.49 -9.45
CA ASP A 166 -6.19 22.78 -9.93
C ASP A 166 -6.65 23.72 -8.81
N GLY A 167 -7.18 23.16 -7.72
CA GLY A 167 -7.49 23.91 -6.50
C GLY A 167 -6.28 24.29 -5.66
N GLY A 168 -5.07 23.84 -6.03
CA GLY A 168 -3.82 24.19 -5.36
C GLY A 168 -3.42 25.65 -5.56
N ARG A 169 -2.56 26.17 -4.69
CA ARG A 169 -2.01 27.53 -4.82
C ARG A 169 -1.24 27.66 -6.14
N GLY A 170 -1.73 28.51 -7.04
CA GLY A 170 -1.16 28.72 -8.38
C GLY A 170 -1.88 27.97 -9.51
N GLY A 171 -2.88 27.15 -9.19
CA GLY A 171 -3.69 26.42 -10.18
C GLY A 171 -2.92 25.38 -10.97
N ALA A 172 -3.63 24.61 -11.80
CA ALA A 172 -2.97 23.65 -12.67
C ALA A 172 -2.41 24.33 -13.92
N GLY A 173 -1.07 24.32 -14.04
CA GLY A 173 -0.40 24.81 -15.25
C GLY A 173 -0.74 24.00 -16.50
N ASP A 174 -0.53 24.58 -17.68
CA ASP A 174 -0.88 23.94 -18.96
C ASP A 174 -0.15 22.61 -19.20
N ALA A 175 1.07 22.47 -18.67
CA ALA A 175 1.79 21.19 -18.67
C ALA A 175 1.02 20.07 -17.93
N CYS A 176 0.33 20.39 -16.83
CA CYS A 176 -0.48 19.42 -16.10
C CYS A 176 -1.77 19.07 -16.85
N LYS A 177 -2.41 20.07 -17.51
CA LYS A 177 -3.57 19.83 -18.38
C LYS A 177 -3.20 18.87 -19.51
N GLN A 178 -2.08 19.15 -20.19
CA GLN A 178 -1.58 18.34 -21.29
C GLN A 178 -1.20 16.93 -20.83
N ALA A 179 -0.44 16.80 -19.73
CA ALA A 179 -0.07 15.50 -19.19
C ALA A 179 -1.28 14.64 -18.82
N ARG A 180 -2.33 15.25 -18.26
CA ARG A 180 -3.59 14.56 -17.95
C ARG A 180 -4.30 14.07 -19.20
N HIS A 181 -4.42 14.92 -20.21
CA HIS A 181 -5.03 14.55 -21.49
C HIS A 181 -4.27 13.38 -22.14
N GLU A 182 -2.94 13.51 -22.27
CA GLU A 182 -2.09 12.47 -22.85
C GLU A 182 -2.14 11.15 -22.07
N ALA A 183 -2.13 11.19 -20.74
CA ALA A 183 -2.23 9.97 -19.92
C ALA A 183 -3.55 9.22 -20.16
N ARG A 184 -4.68 9.95 -20.30
CA ARG A 184 -5.99 9.38 -20.61
C ARG A 184 -6.04 8.81 -22.02
N GLU A 185 -5.57 9.56 -23.01
CA GLU A 185 -5.50 9.11 -24.41
C GLU A 185 -4.66 7.85 -24.57
N ILE A 186 -3.47 7.82 -23.96
CA ILE A 186 -2.63 6.61 -23.96
C ILE A 186 -3.36 5.46 -23.28
N GLY A 187 -4.04 5.70 -22.15
CA GLY A 187 -4.83 4.70 -21.46
C GLY A 187 -5.94 4.09 -22.34
N TRP A 188 -6.68 4.93 -23.04
CA TRP A 188 -7.74 4.49 -23.97
C TRP A 188 -7.16 3.69 -25.14
N GLN A 189 -6.05 4.13 -25.73
CA GLN A 189 -5.36 3.37 -26.78
C GLN A 189 -4.88 2.00 -26.30
N MET A 190 -4.37 1.92 -25.06
CA MET A 190 -3.98 0.65 -24.45
C MET A 190 -5.18 -0.30 -24.30
N GLU A 191 -6.32 0.20 -23.82
CA GLU A 191 -7.55 -0.60 -23.65
C GLU A 191 -8.07 -1.13 -25.00
N GLN A 192 -8.03 -0.31 -26.05
CA GLN A 192 -8.42 -0.74 -27.41
C GLN A 192 -7.50 -1.80 -28.00
N ARG A 193 -6.18 -1.70 -27.74
CA ARG A 193 -5.20 -2.69 -28.23
C ARG A 193 -5.32 -4.03 -27.53
N VAL A 194 -5.73 -4.05 -26.26
CA VAL A 194 -5.98 -5.29 -25.49
C VAL A 194 -7.15 -6.08 -26.07
N ALA A 195 -8.11 -5.43 -26.75
CA ALA A 195 -9.24 -6.11 -27.40
C ALA A 195 -8.84 -6.90 -28.68
N ASN A 196 -7.67 -6.66 -29.27
CA ASN A 196 -7.22 -7.28 -30.53
C ASN A 196 -6.06 -8.27 -30.29
N ALA A 197 -6.37 -9.43 -29.71
CA ALA A 197 -5.43 -10.34 -29.05
C ALA A 197 -4.48 -11.17 -29.96
N ALA A 198 -4.48 -11.02 -31.29
CA ALA A 198 -3.68 -11.86 -32.19
C ALA A 198 -2.26 -11.33 -32.49
N GLN A 199 -1.98 -10.03 -32.27
CA GLN A 199 -0.71 -9.39 -32.68
C GLN A 199 0.32 -9.22 -31.54
N ALA A 200 0.02 -9.67 -30.32
CA ALA A 200 0.63 -9.15 -29.08
C ALA A 200 2.05 -9.63 -28.73
N ARG A 201 2.60 -10.67 -29.37
CA ARG A 201 3.97 -11.13 -29.09
C ARG A 201 5.05 -10.30 -29.78
N ALA A 202 4.71 -9.57 -30.84
CA ALA A 202 5.70 -8.86 -31.65
C ALA A 202 6.12 -7.50 -31.06
N ASP A 203 5.48 -6.99 -30.01
CA ASP A 203 5.80 -5.63 -29.53
C ASP A 203 5.74 -5.46 -28.01
N ALA A 204 6.26 -6.47 -27.32
CA ALA A 204 6.72 -6.42 -25.93
C ALA A 204 7.35 -5.08 -25.52
N GLN A 205 8.30 -4.62 -26.33
CA GLN A 205 9.05 -3.39 -26.11
C GLN A 205 8.20 -2.15 -26.39
N ALA A 206 7.41 -2.12 -27.47
CA ALA A 206 6.51 -0.99 -27.72
C ALA A 206 5.44 -0.86 -26.63
N TYR A 207 4.90 -1.97 -26.12
CA TYR A 207 3.97 -1.92 -24.99
C TYR A 207 4.63 -1.35 -23.73
N ALA A 208 5.85 -1.79 -23.41
CA ALA A 208 6.62 -1.22 -22.30
C ALA A 208 6.92 0.27 -22.50
N ALA A 209 7.21 0.71 -23.73
CA ALA A 209 7.40 2.12 -24.06
C ALA A 209 6.10 2.95 -23.87
N ILE A 210 4.95 2.40 -24.25
CA ILE A 210 3.63 3.02 -24.04
C ILE A 210 3.31 3.15 -22.54
N VAL A 211 3.54 2.07 -21.76
CA VAL A 211 3.38 2.08 -20.29
C VAL A 211 4.27 3.14 -19.68
N LYS A 212 5.54 3.21 -20.10
CA LYS A 212 6.49 4.22 -19.64
C LYS A 212 6.00 5.63 -19.96
N ALA A 213 5.59 5.89 -21.20
CA ALA A 213 5.08 7.20 -21.61
C ALA A 213 3.87 7.65 -20.76
N ARG A 214 2.91 6.74 -20.50
CA ARG A 214 1.77 7.03 -19.61
C ARG A 214 2.23 7.34 -18.19
N ASN A 215 3.18 6.57 -17.65
CA ASN A 215 3.69 6.77 -16.30
C ASN A 215 4.56 8.03 -16.17
N ASP A 216 5.25 8.46 -17.21
CA ASP A 216 5.97 9.74 -17.23
C ASP A 216 4.97 10.92 -17.08
N ARG A 217 3.78 10.82 -17.68
CA ARG A 217 2.71 11.81 -17.50
C ARG A 217 2.09 11.75 -16.11
N ARG A 218 1.83 10.54 -15.60
CA ARG A 218 1.37 10.36 -14.21
C ARG A 218 2.38 10.89 -13.19
N ALA A 219 3.68 10.73 -13.43
CA ALA A 219 4.72 11.28 -12.57
C ALA A 219 4.67 12.81 -12.53
N MET A 220 4.37 13.48 -13.65
CA MET A 220 4.14 14.93 -13.69
C MET A 220 2.93 15.32 -12.84
N LEU A 221 1.80 14.64 -13.01
CA LEU A 221 0.58 14.88 -12.21
C LEU A 221 0.83 14.64 -10.72
N CYS A 222 1.54 13.56 -10.40
CA CYS A 222 1.90 13.22 -9.03
C CYS A 222 2.76 14.32 -8.40
N ARG A 223 3.70 14.92 -9.14
CA ARG A 223 4.54 16.03 -8.65
C ARG A 223 3.78 17.33 -8.42
N ALA A 224 2.63 17.50 -9.07
CA ALA A 224 1.76 18.65 -8.95
C ALA A 224 0.74 18.54 -7.81
N LEU A 225 0.68 17.39 -7.12
CA LEU A 225 -0.16 17.25 -5.94
C LEU A 225 0.31 18.17 -4.80
N PRO A 226 -0.61 18.76 -4.01
CA PRO A 226 -0.28 19.55 -2.82
C PRO A 226 0.58 18.77 -1.82
N ASP A 227 1.34 19.50 -1.01
CA ASP A 227 2.30 18.91 -0.05
C ASP A 227 1.68 17.92 0.91
N VAL A 228 0.41 18.11 1.28
CA VAL A 228 -0.36 17.17 2.08
C VAL A 228 -0.32 15.77 1.43
N TYR A 229 -0.71 15.65 0.16
CA TYR A 229 -0.64 14.37 -0.58
C TYR A 229 0.79 13.88 -0.79
N GLN A 230 1.76 14.78 -1.03
CA GLN A 230 3.18 14.40 -1.13
C GLN A 230 3.65 13.73 0.16
N CYS A 231 3.40 14.36 1.30
CA CYS A 231 3.75 13.83 2.61
C CYS A 231 3.09 12.47 2.85
N ALA A 232 1.83 12.27 2.45
CA ALA A 232 1.18 10.97 2.58
C ALA A 232 1.85 9.89 1.72
N LEU A 233 2.16 10.18 0.45
CA LEU A 233 2.93 9.27 -0.41
C LEU A 233 4.32 8.96 0.14
N GLU A 234 5.00 9.97 0.69
CA GLU A 234 6.32 9.84 1.30
C GLU A 234 6.30 8.96 2.56
N ARG A 235 5.24 9.01 3.38
CA ARG A 235 5.07 8.08 4.53
C ARG A 235 5.01 6.63 4.06
N HIS A 236 4.22 6.35 3.02
CA HIS A 236 4.10 5.00 2.45
C HIS A 236 5.39 4.55 1.75
N TYR A 237 6.12 5.47 1.13
CA TYR A 237 7.45 5.19 0.59
C TYR A 237 8.44 4.80 1.69
N ILE A 238 8.53 5.57 2.79
CA ILE A 238 9.38 5.23 3.94
C ILE A 238 8.96 3.89 4.57
N ALA A 239 7.66 3.62 4.69
CA ALA A 239 7.17 2.32 5.14
C ALA A 239 7.59 1.18 4.22
N ALA A 240 7.58 1.40 2.89
CA ALA A 240 8.05 0.42 1.92
C ALA A 240 9.55 0.13 2.05
N LEU A 241 10.39 1.13 2.39
CA LEU A 241 11.80 0.93 2.71
C LEU A 241 11.96 0.00 3.91
N TRP A 242 11.23 0.24 5.00
CA TRP A 242 11.29 -0.58 6.20
C TRP A 242 10.85 -2.03 5.93
N LEU A 243 9.68 -2.19 5.31
CA LEU A 243 9.08 -3.50 5.00
C LEU A 243 9.76 -4.23 3.84
N GLY A 244 10.65 -3.55 3.11
CA GLY A 244 11.26 -4.08 1.89
C GLY A 244 10.23 -4.36 0.81
N ASN A 245 9.21 -3.51 0.68
CA ASN A 245 8.17 -3.67 -0.34
C ASN A 245 8.72 -3.29 -1.73
N ARG A 246 9.21 -4.28 -2.49
CA ARG A 246 9.84 -4.06 -3.79
C ARG A 246 8.88 -3.61 -4.90
N ASP A 247 7.57 -3.75 -4.71
CA ASP A 247 6.54 -3.46 -5.71
C ASP A 247 5.52 -2.40 -5.25
N LEU A 248 5.94 -1.40 -4.46
CA LEU A 248 5.05 -0.32 -3.98
C LEU A 248 4.28 0.37 -5.12
N CYS A 249 4.96 0.64 -6.24
CA CYS A 249 4.34 1.08 -7.50
C CYS A 249 4.55 0.01 -8.56
N ASN A 250 3.55 -0.82 -8.82
CA ASN A 250 3.58 -1.66 -10.02
C ASN A 250 3.47 -0.80 -11.31
N ALA A 251 3.52 -1.45 -12.48
CA ALA A 251 3.44 -0.77 -13.77
C ALA A 251 2.19 0.10 -13.99
N SER A 252 1.10 -0.15 -13.26
CA SER A 252 -0.12 0.66 -13.33
C SER A 252 -0.25 1.67 -12.18
N MET A 253 0.73 1.72 -11.26
CA MET A 253 0.66 2.45 -9.99
C MET A 253 -0.59 2.03 -9.17
N GLY A 254 -0.83 0.72 -9.09
CA GLY A 254 -2.03 0.12 -8.49
C GLY A 254 -1.88 -0.41 -7.06
N ASN A 255 -0.65 -0.63 -6.60
CA ASN A 255 -0.37 -1.18 -5.26
C ASN A 255 -0.40 -0.10 -4.15
N ILE A 256 -0.53 1.16 -4.56
CA ILE A 256 -0.82 2.32 -3.73
C ILE A 256 -1.95 3.11 -4.39
N GLY A 257 -2.79 3.77 -3.60
CA GLY A 257 -3.93 4.50 -4.12
C GLY A 257 -4.51 5.49 -3.13
N VAL A 258 -5.65 6.07 -3.51
CA VAL A 258 -6.42 7.00 -2.69
C VAL A 258 -7.72 6.33 -2.31
N TRP A 259 -7.96 6.23 -1.01
CA TRP A 259 -9.23 5.84 -0.42
C TRP A 259 -9.89 7.07 0.21
N ARG A 260 -11.22 7.14 0.20
CA ARG A 260 -12.00 8.18 0.88
C ARG A 260 -12.81 7.53 1.97
N ASP A 261 -12.72 8.06 3.19
CA ASP A 261 -13.49 7.55 4.33
C ASP A 261 -14.96 7.98 4.25
N LYS A 262 -15.72 7.61 5.29
CA LYS A 262 -17.14 7.98 5.42
C LYS A 262 -17.41 9.49 5.50
N ASN A 263 -16.39 10.29 5.84
CA ASN A 263 -16.46 11.74 5.91
C ASN A 263 -15.89 12.40 4.64
N ASP A 264 -15.67 11.62 3.59
CA ASP A 264 -15.04 12.04 2.33
C ASP A 264 -13.60 12.60 2.49
N LEU A 265 -12.91 12.22 3.57
CA LEU A 265 -11.52 12.56 3.76
C LEU A 265 -10.63 11.60 2.94
N PRO A 266 -9.73 12.13 2.09
CA PRO A 266 -8.83 11.30 1.31
C PRO A 266 -7.74 10.69 2.20
N TYR A 267 -7.28 9.50 1.87
CA TYR A 267 -6.17 8.80 2.51
C TYR A 267 -5.35 8.08 1.46
N ILE A 268 -4.03 8.21 1.52
CA ILE A 268 -3.14 7.34 0.76
C ILE A 268 -3.14 5.97 1.43
N MET A 269 -3.24 4.91 0.64
CA MET A 269 -3.37 3.55 1.12
C MET A 269 -2.52 2.59 0.29
N THR A 270 -1.76 1.72 0.97
CA THR A 270 -1.04 0.60 0.35
C THR A 270 -1.88 -0.67 0.47
N VAL A 271 -2.03 -1.40 -0.64
CA VAL A 271 -2.95 -2.56 -0.73
C VAL A 271 -2.26 -3.89 -1.03
N ASP A 272 -1.00 -3.87 -1.48
CA ASP A 272 -0.27 -5.07 -1.87
C ASP A 272 1.05 -5.21 -1.10
N PHE A 273 1.20 -6.32 -0.39
CA PHE A 273 2.36 -6.67 0.42
C PHE A 273 2.99 -8.00 0.00
N SER A 274 2.68 -8.48 -1.21
CA SER A 274 3.18 -9.75 -1.76
C SER A 274 4.70 -9.79 -1.95
N THR A 275 5.35 -8.62 -2.02
CA THR A 275 6.79 -8.46 -2.21
C THR A 275 7.49 -7.86 -1.00
N CYS A 276 6.87 -7.93 0.19
CA CYS A 276 7.48 -7.48 1.45
C CYS A 276 8.32 -8.57 2.10
N LEU A 277 9.15 -8.19 3.07
CA LEU A 277 9.88 -9.11 3.97
C LEU A 277 10.74 -10.14 3.25
N GLY A 278 11.31 -9.78 2.09
CA GLY A 278 12.18 -10.66 1.29
C GLY A 278 11.45 -11.68 0.42
N LEU A 279 10.14 -11.55 0.26
CA LEU A 279 9.41 -12.33 -0.73
C LEU A 279 9.81 -11.93 -2.16
N ALA A 280 10.31 -12.90 -2.91
CA ALA A 280 10.64 -12.74 -4.33
C ALA A 280 9.38 -12.47 -5.17
N VAL A 281 9.56 -11.71 -6.25
CA VAL A 281 8.46 -11.43 -7.18
C VAL A 281 8.25 -12.65 -8.08
N GLN A 282 7.00 -13.07 -8.30
CA GLN A 282 6.71 -14.17 -9.23
C GLN A 282 7.38 -13.91 -10.60
N GLY A 283 8.13 -14.91 -11.09
CA GLY A 283 8.89 -14.86 -12.36
C GLY A 283 10.41 -14.77 -12.25
N GLU A 284 11.00 -14.75 -11.04
CA GLU A 284 12.47 -14.66 -10.84
C GLU A 284 13.19 -16.02 -10.75
N ARG A 285 12.48 -17.16 -10.84
CA ARG A 285 13.06 -18.51 -10.54
C ARG A 285 13.19 -19.51 -11.69
N GLU A 286 13.05 -19.10 -12.95
CA GLU A 286 13.29 -19.99 -14.11
C GLU A 286 14.44 -19.43 -14.97
N ALA A 287 15.69 -19.56 -14.50
CA ALA A 287 16.88 -19.39 -15.34
C ALA A 287 18.07 -20.28 -14.93
N GLU A 288 17.88 -21.22 -14.01
CA GLU A 288 18.85 -22.29 -13.72
C GLU A 288 18.09 -23.59 -13.56
N GLY A 289 18.09 -24.42 -14.60
CA GLY A 289 17.43 -25.73 -14.58
C GLY A 289 16.74 -26.03 -15.90
N ASP A 290 17.46 -26.69 -16.79
CA ASP A 290 16.95 -27.34 -17.99
C ASP A 290 15.80 -28.31 -17.64
N GLY A 291 14.73 -28.33 -18.44
CA GLY A 291 13.62 -29.28 -18.25
C GLY A 291 12.21 -28.74 -18.53
N VAL A 292 11.75 -28.98 -19.76
CA VAL A 292 10.39 -28.82 -20.28
C VAL A 292 9.27 -29.08 -19.25
N VAL A 293 8.49 -28.06 -18.89
CA VAL A 293 7.09 -28.23 -18.41
C VAL A 293 6.18 -27.17 -19.04
N ARG A 294 5.11 -27.65 -19.66
CA ARG A 294 4.10 -26.92 -20.44
C ARG A 294 3.46 -25.75 -19.66
N ARG A 295 3.70 -24.52 -20.12
CA ARG A 295 2.87 -23.35 -19.80
C ARG A 295 1.53 -23.47 -20.53
N ARG A 296 0.42 -23.62 -19.80
CA ARG A 296 -0.94 -23.58 -20.37
C ARG A 296 -1.82 -22.64 -19.55
N GLY A 297 -2.25 -21.55 -20.19
CA GLY A 297 -3.43 -20.77 -19.81
C GLY A 297 -3.24 -19.59 -18.85
N GLN A 298 -2.50 -18.55 -19.24
CA GLN A 298 -2.65 -17.22 -18.65
C GLN A 298 -3.90 -16.56 -19.24
N ALA A 299 -4.95 -16.41 -18.42
CA ALA A 299 -6.04 -15.51 -18.74
C ALA A 299 -5.62 -14.10 -18.31
N PHE A 300 -5.73 -13.18 -19.26
CA PHE A 300 -5.22 -11.81 -19.22
C PHE A 300 -5.87 -10.96 -18.14
N ALA A 301 -5.26 -10.93 -16.96
CA ALA A 301 -5.27 -9.82 -16.03
C ALA A 301 -3.83 -9.74 -15.50
N SER A 302 -3.14 -8.62 -15.72
CA SER A 302 -1.69 -8.47 -15.56
C SER A 302 -0.86 -9.06 -16.72
N LEU A 303 -0.91 -8.39 -17.89
CA LEU A 303 0.21 -8.44 -18.84
C LEU A 303 1.43 -7.81 -18.15
N GLY A 304 2.19 -8.64 -17.44
CA GLY A 304 3.53 -8.27 -16.99
C GLY A 304 4.32 -7.79 -18.19
N ALA A 305 4.86 -6.58 -18.12
CA ALA A 305 5.72 -6.06 -19.18
C ALA A 305 6.87 -7.04 -19.40
N PRO A 306 7.08 -7.52 -20.63
CA PRO A 306 8.23 -8.36 -20.96
C PRO A 306 9.52 -7.56 -20.75
N ARG A 307 10.51 -8.22 -20.15
CA ARG A 307 11.85 -7.66 -19.90
C ARG A 307 12.42 -7.08 -21.20
N CYS A 308 12.83 -5.81 -21.17
CA CYS A 308 13.64 -5.24 -22.24
C CYS A 308 15.00 -5.97 -22.29
N PRO A 309 15.38 -6.58 -23.43
CA PRO A 309 16.73 -7.10 -23.61
C PRO A 309 17.67 -5.91 -23.80
N GLY A 310 18.73 -5.85 -22.99
CA GLY A 310 19.73 -4.77 -23.04
C GLY A 310 20.06 -4.12 -21.69
N ARG A 311 19.33 -4.45 -20.61
CA ARG A 311 19.81 -4.16 -19.26
C ARG A 311 20.70 -5.32 -18.84
N ALA A 312 21.98 -5.05 -18.63
CA ALA A 312 22.92 -5.98 -18.00
C ALA A 312 22.23 -6.69 -16.84
N GLU A 313 22.38 -8.02 -16.78
CA GLU A 313 21.91 -8.87 -15.70
C GLU A 313 22.20 -8.18 -14.36
N ARG A 314 21.18 -7.57 -13.77
CA ARG A 314 21.28 -6.97 -12.45
C ARG A 314 21.38 -8.13 -11.49
N SER A 315 22.61 -8.42 -11.06
CA SER A 315 22.92 -9.33 -9.97
C SER A 315 21.92 -9.15 -8.82
N ASP A 316 21.26 -10.26 -8.50
CA ASP A 316 20.08 -10.40 -7.69
C ASP A 316 20.45 -10.40 -6.19
N THR A 317 20.93 -9.27 -5.66
CA THR A 317 21.56 -9.21 -4.31
C THR A 317 20.90 -8.29 -3.30
N SER A 318 19.74 -7.70 -3.60
CA SER A 318 18.93 -7.02 -2.58
C SER A 318 18.13 -8.05 -1.77
N HIS A 319 18.81 -8.93 -1.03
CA HIS A 319 18.18 -9.69 0.04
C HIS A 319 17.56 -8.70 1.03
N TYR A 320 16.35 -8.99 1.52
CA TYR A 320 15.78 -8.26 2.65
C TYR A 320 16.68 -8.49 3.87
N GLY A 321 17.69 -7.64 4.04
CA GLY A 321 18.70 -7.72 5.07
C GLY A 321 18.35 -6.88 6.29
N SER A 322 19.08 -7.07 7.38
CA SER A 322 18.94 -6.29 8.62
C SER A 322 19.35 -4.82 8.49
N VAL A 323 20.08 -4.46 7.43
CA VAL A 323 20.69 -3.14 7.24
C VAL A 323 19.98 -2.35 6.12
N ILE A 324 19.80 -1.06 6.34
CA ILE A 324 19.40 -0.07 5.33
C ILE A 324 20.57 0.90 5.13
N LEU A 325 21.05 1.04 3.90
CA LEU A 325 22.20 1.87 3.55
C LEU A 325 21.89 3.37 3.67
N GLU A 326 22.92 4.19 3.89
CA GLU A 326 22.78 5.64 4.09
C GLU A 326 22.12 6.39 2.93
N GLY A 327 22.25 5.89 1.69
CA GLY A 327 21.61 6.45 0.49
C GLY A 327 20.18 5.94 0.21
N ALA A 328 19.63 5.06 1.05
CA ALA A 328 18.40 4.33 0.73
C ALA A 328 17.15 5.20 0.58
N LEU A 329 17.14 6.40 1.17
CA LEU A 329 16.02 7.34 1.03
C LEU A 329 15.82 7.80 -0.43
N ALA A 330 16.90 7.89 -1.20
CA ALA A 330 16.88 8.29 -2.61
C ALA A 330 17.11 7.11 -3.58
N ASP A 331 17.53 5.95 -3.07
CA ASP A 331 17.83 4.79 -3.90
C ASP A 331 16.54 4.12 -4.41
N LEU A 332 16.22 4.34 -5.68
CA LEU A 332 15.06 3.74 -6.32
C LEU A 332 15.34 2.30 -6.81
N THR A 333 16.59 1.83 -6.78
CA THR A 333 16.97 0.54 -7.36
C THR A 333 16.46 -0.67 -6.57
N GLN A 334 16.12 -0.47 -5.30
CA GLN A 334 15.49 -1.48 -4.45
C GLN A 334 14.04 -1.82 -4.87
N PHE A 335 13.39 -0.94 -5.66
CA PHE A 335 12.05 -1.16 -6.18
C PHE A 335 12.09 -1.70 -7.61
N ARG A 336 11.23 -2.68 -7.93
CA ARG A 336 11.11 -3.30 -9.26
C ARG A 336 10.85 -2.27 -10.36
N HIS A 337 9.98 -1.31 -10.06
CA HIS A 337 9.62 -0.19 -10.92
C HIS A 337 9.94 1.15 -10.24
N GLY A 338 11.15 1.27 -9.71
CA GLY A 338 11.58 2.42 -8.92
C GLY A 338 11.40 3.78 -9.60
N GLU A 339 11.48 3.85 -10.92
CA GLU A 339 11.17 5.09 -11.66
C GLU A 339 9.75 5.65 -11.36
N TYR A 340 8.77 4.80 -11.07
CA TYR A 340 7.40 5.21 -10.75
C TYR A 340 7.25 5.65 -9.28
N CYS A 341 8.20 5.27 -8.41
CA CYS A 341 8.32 5.78 -7.04
C CYS A 341 9.11 7.09 -6.97
N ALA A 342 9.78 7.52 -8.04
CA ALA A 342 10.61 8.73 -8.06
C ALA A 342 9.88 10.00 -7.56
N PRO A 343 8.59 10.23 -7.86
CA PRO A 343 7.87 11.37 -7.31
C PRO A 343 7.81 11.38 -5.77
N PHE A 344 7.74 10.21 -5.13
CA PHE A 344 7.65 10.07 -3.67
C PHE A 344 9.00 10.33 -3.01
N ALA A 345 10.08 9.84 -3.62
CA ALA A 345 11.43 10.01 -3.07
C ALA A 345 12.02 11.42 -3.32
N ARG A 346 11.42 12.23 -4.19
CA ARG A 346 12.00 13.50 -4.70
C ARG A 346 12.39 14.49 -3.59
N ARG A 347 11.55 14.67 -2.56
CA ARG A 347 11.87 15.63 -1.49
C ARG A 347 12.82 15.01 -0.47
N LEU A 348 12.66 13.70 -0.22
CA LEU A 348 13.59 12.89 0.58
C LEU A 348 15.00 12.81 -0.05
N SER A 349 15.15 12.90 -1.37
CA SER A 349 16.47 12.90 -2.01
C SER A 349 17.27 14.19 -1.79
N ARG A 350 16.61 15.24 -1.27
CA ARG A 350 17.24 16.49 -0.85
C ARG A 350 17.50 16.52 0.66
N TRP A 351 17.20 15.41 1.34
CA TRP A 351 17.46 15.25 2.76
C TRP A 351 18.96 15.33 3.03
N THR A 352 19.32 16.23 3.93
CA THR A 352 20.66 16.33 4.48
C THR A 352 20.57 16.40 6.00
N CYS A 353 21.50 15.74 6.69
CA CYS A 353 21.68 15.99 8.11
C CYS A 353 21.96 17.48 8.31
N ALA A 354 21.25 18.13 9.24
CA ALA A 354 21.46 19.54 9.51
C ALA A 354 22.86 19.75 10.06
N ALA A 355 23.50 20.86 9.66
CA ALA A 355 24.82 21.25 10.14
C ALA A 355 24.80 21.65 11.64
N ASP A 356 23.67 22.17 12.13
CA ASP A 356 23.50 22.57 13.53
C ASP A 356 22.06 22.32 14.05
N SER A 357 21.91 22.32 15.37
CA SER A 357 20.65 22.01 16.07
C SER A 357 19.58 23.09 15.93
N LYS A 358 19.95 24.35 15.71
CA LYS A 358 19.00 25.46 15.57
C LYS A 358 18.32 25.40 14.21
N THR A 359 19.11 25.23 13.15
CA THR A 359 18.64 25.04 11.78
C THR A 359 17.73 23.81 11.68
N ALA A 360 18.11 22.71 12.35
CA ALA A 360 17.27 21.52 12.44
C ALA A 360 15.90 21.81 13.08
N LEU A 361 15.87 22.56 14.18
CA LEU A 361 14.63 22.89 14.88
C LEU A 361 13.74 23.84 14.06
N ASP A 362 14.34 24.81 13.37
CA ASP A 362 13.61 25.75 12.53
C ASP A 362 12.97 25.05 11.32
N GLU A 363 13.67 24.12 10.67
CA GLU A 363 13.10 23.29 9.60
C GLU A 363 11.99 22.35 10.09
N LEU A 364 12.03 21.92 11.36
CA LEU A 364 10.96 21.10 11.97
C LEU A 364 9.64 21.87 12.12
N LYS A 365 9.66 23.21 12.14
CA LYS A 365 8.46 24.05 12.32
C LYS A 365 7.56 24.09 11.09
N ASP A 366 8.05 23.68 9.92
CA ASP A 366 7.21 23.46 8.74
C ASP A 366 6.59 22.06 8.83
N PRO A 367 5.28 21.92 9.15
CA PRO A 367 4.63 20.63 9.35
C PRO A 367 4.49 19.81 8.06
N THR A 368 4.72 20.43 6.90
CA THR A 368 4.75 19.77 5.59
C THR A 368 6.15 19.56 5.07
N GLY A 369 7.17 20.12 5.74
CA GLY A 369 8.58 20.01 5.38
C GLY A 369 9.12 18.59 5.51
N VAL A 370 10.16 18.29 4.73
CA VAL A 370 10.80 16.96 4.70
C VAL A 370 11.32 16.56 6.08
N ARG A 371 11.79 17.53 6.88
CA ARG A 371 12.30 17.28 8.23
C ARG A 371 11.23 16.95 9.24
N ALA A 372 10.11 17.68 9.25
CA ALA A 372 8.98 17.33 10.08
C ALA A 372 8.42 15.95 9.71
N LEU A 373 8.32 15.65 8.42
CA LEU A 373 7.88 14.34 7.93
C LEU A 373 8.83 13.21 8.34
N ALA A 374 10.14 13.39 8.16
CA ALA A 374 11.14 12.39 8.52
C ALA A 374 11.12 12.12 10.03
N ALA A 375 11.06 13.18 10.84
CA ALA A 375 10.94 13.07 12.29
C ALA A 375 9.62 12.42 12.73
N GLU A 376 8.50 12.71 12.06
CA GLU A 376 7.23 12.01 12.28
C GLU A 376 7.35 10.50 12.00
N MET A 377 7.99 10.11 10.89
CA MET A 377 8.18 8.71 10.56
C MET A 377 9.15 8.02 11.53
N ALA A 378 10.22 8.70 11.96
CA ALA A 378 11.11 8.21 13.01
C ALA A 378 10.34 7.99 14.32
N TYR A 379 9.43 8.90 14.67
CA TYR A 379 8.54 8.78 15.83
C TYR A 379 7.62 7.55 15.72
N ARG A 380 6.92 7.39 14.58
CA ARG A 380 6.05 6.22 14.32
C ARG A 380 6.81 4.91 14.44
N LEU A 381 7.99 4.82 13.82
CA LEU A 381 8.85 3.63 13.82
C LEU A 381 9.36 3.31 15.22
N ALA A 382 9.87 4.30 15.96
CA ALA A 382 10.49 4.11 17.27
C ALA A 382 9.54 3.54 18.33
N ARG A 383 8.22 3.64 18.12
CA ARG A 383 7.18 3.11 19.01
C ARG A 383 6.93 1.61 18.83
N ILE A 384 7.36 1.00 17.73
CA ILE A 384 7.10 -0.41 17.42
C ILE A 384 8.25 -1.24 17.98
N GLY A 385 8.02 -2.08 18.99
CA GLY A 385 9.01 -2.94 19.63
C GLY A 385 8.87 -4.43 19.34
N ALA A 386 9.81 -5.24 19.87
CA ALA A 386 9.75 -6.70 19.76
C ALA A 386 8.46 -7.31 20.37
N PRO A 387 7.95 -6.85 21.53
CA PRO A 387 6.71 -7.38 22.10
C PRO A 387 5.49 -7.22 21.20
N ASP A 388 5.50 -6.22 20.30
CA ASP A 388 4.40 -5.96 19.36
C ASP A 388 4.44 -6.91 18.16
N ILE A 389 5.64 -7.21 17.66
CA ILE A 389 5.83 -7.98 16.41
C ILE A 389 5.87 -9.48 16.66
N LEU A 390 6.51 -9.91 17.75
CA LEU A 390 6.79 -11.33 18.02
C LEU A 390 5.53 -12.21 18.01
N PRO A 391 4.39 -11.82 18.62
CA PRO A 391 3.18 -12.64 18.57
C PRO A 391 2.66 -12.86 17.14
N TRP A 392 2.76 -11.84 16.28
CA TRP A 392 2.34 -11.97 14.87
C TRP A 392 3.33 -12.80 14.06
N ALA A 393 4.64 -12.60 14.25
CA ALA A 393 5.67 -13.38 13.56
C ALA A 393 5.60 -14.87 13.93
N ALA A 394 5.43 -15.18 15.22
CA ALA A 394 5.23 -16.55 15.70
C ALA A 394 4.00 -17.19 15.05
N SER A 395 2.85 -16.50 15.10
CA SER A 395 1.61 -17.00 14.50
C SER A 395 1.71 -17.19 12.98
N ALA A 396 2.36 -16.26 12.27
CA ALA A 396 2.59 -16.37 10.82
C ALA A 396 3.46 -17.59 10.48
N SER A 397 4.46 -17.88 11.32
CA SER A 397 5.33 -19.05 11.18
C SER A 397 4.57 -20.35 11.48
N ASP A 398 3.81 -20.40 12.57
CA ASP A 398 3.05 -21.58 12.97
C ASP A 398 1.97 -21.94 11.93
N ILE A 399 1.22 -20.94 11.43
CA ILE A 399 0.23 -21.14 10.37
C ILE A 399 0.89 -21.65 9.09
N ALA A 400 2.06 -21.10 8.72
CA ALA A 400 2.77 -21.54 7.52
C ALA A 400 3.30 -22.97 7.64
N ARG A 401 3.78 -23.38 8.82
CA ARG A 401 4.28 -24.74 9.10
C ARG A 401 3.17 -25.78 9.21
N ALA A 402 1.99 -25.38 9.67
CA ALA A 402 0.85 -26.28 9.84
C ALA A 402 0.26 -26.81 8.51
N LEU A 403 0.66 -26.23 7.38
CA LEU A 403 0.16 -26.61 6.06
C LEU A 403 1.26 -27.34 5.27
N PRO A 404 0.91 -28.43 4.57
CA PRO A 404 1.89 -29.20 3.82
C PRO A 404 2.58 -28.32 2.79
N ALA A 405 3.91 -28.39 2.72
CA ALA A 405 4.68 -27.73 1.68
C ALA A 405 4.15 -28.18 0.32
N GLY A 406 3.53 -27.27 -0.43
CA GLY A 406 3.32 -27.50 -1.86
C GLY A 406 4.67 -27.78 -2.52
N ASN A 407 4.68 -28.49 -3.65
CA ASN A 407 5.85 -29.04 -4.37
C ASN A 407 7.01 -28.07 -4.76
N GLY A 408 7.11 -26.87 -4.18
CA GLY A 408 8.23 -25.95 -4.31
C GLY A 408 9.15 -26.01 -3.08
N SER A 409 10.44 -26.29 -3.34
CA SER A 409 11.59 -26.27 -2.43
C SER A 409 11.35 -25.64 -1.05
N ASP A 410 11.62 -26.43 -0.01
CA ASP A 410 11.80 -26.02 1.38
C ASP A 410 12.45 -24.62 1.48
N ARG A 411 11.62 -23.60 1.72
CA ARG A 411 12.14 -22.40 2.37
C ARG A 411 12.14 -22.76 3.83
N SER A 412 13.33 -23.01 4.38
CA SER A 412 13.57 -22.98 5.82
C SER A 412 12.83 -21.78 6.38
N THR A 413 11.71 -22.03 7.07
CA THR A 413 10.89 -20.98 7.66
C THR A 413 11.78 -20.31 8.69
N GLU A 414 12.13 -19.05 8.44
CA GLU A 414 12.95 -18.28 9.36
C GLU A 414 12.32 -18.34 10.75
N ASP A 415 13.18 -18.56 11.74
CA ASP A 415 12.82 -18.51 13.14
C ASP A 415 12.16 -17.15 13.46
N PRO A 416 11.01 -17.11 14.17
CA PRO A 416 10.30 -15.86 14.45
C PRO A 416 11.16 -14.80 15.13
N ASP A 417 12.02 -15.18 16.09
CA ASP A 417 12.91 -14.24 16.78
C ASP A 417 13.94 -13.64 15.83
N SER A 418 14.52 -14.47 14.96
CA SER A 418 15.45 -14.02 13.90
C SER A 418 14.76 -13.05 12.93
N GLN A 419 13.53 -13.33 12.53
CA GLN A 419 12.72 -12.45 11.69
C GLN A 419 12.43 -11.11 12.39
N VAL A 420 12.00 -11.14 13.66
CA VAL A 420 11.74 -9.93 14.46
C VAL A 420 13.00 -9.10 14.60
N HIS A 421 14.13 -9.73 14.93
CA HIS A 421 15.42 -9.05 15.02
C HIS A 421 15.74 -8.31 13.72
N ARG A 422 15.61 -8.99 12.57
CA ARG A 422 15.82 -8.37 11.25
C ARG A 422 14.91 -7.16 11.00
N ILE A 423 13.62 -7.27 11.29
CA ILE A 423 12.65 -6.18 11.10
C ILE A 423 13.01 -4.97 11.98
N LEU A 424 13.42 -5.21 13.23
CA LEU A 424 13.80 -4.16 14.18
C LEU A 424 15.17 -3.54 13.86
N SER A 425 16.14 -4.32 13.40
CA SER A 425 17.42 -3.76 12.93
C SER A 425 17.20 -2.78 11.77
N ARG A 426 16.32 -3.15 10.81
CA ARG A 426 15.96 -2.25 9.70
C ARG A 426 15.25 -1.00 10.20
N ARG A 427 14.32 -1.14 11.16
CA ARG A 427 13.64 -0.01 11.83
C ARG A 427 14.68 0.94 12.40
N ASP A 428 15.68 0.43 13.13
CA ASP A 428 16.69 1.25 13.80
C ASP A 428 17.64 1.96 12.83
N CYS A 429 18.04 1.29 11.74
CA CYS A 429 18.74 1.95 10.64
C CYS A 429 17.90 3.11 10.09
N LEU A 430 16.62 2.86 9.77
CA LEU A 430 15.75 3.88 9.18
C LEU A 430 15.47 5.05 10.13
N VAL A 431 15.23 4.77 11.42
CA VAL A 431 15.08 5.81 12.44
C VAL A 431 16.32 6.70 12.49
N THR A 432 17.52 6.12 12.41
CA THR A 432 18.78 6.87 12.37
C THR A 432 18.86 7.75 11.13
N LEU A 433 18.53 7.22 9.94
CA LEU A 433 18.53 7.98 8.68
C LEU A 433 17.54 9.15 8.68
N LEU A 434 16.43 9.01 9.40
CA LEU A 434 15.37 10.01 9.50
C LEU A 434 15.63 11.07 10.59
N GLY A 435 16.83 11.10 11.17
CA GLY A 435 17.25 12.10 12.17
C GLY A 435 17.29 11.58 13.61
N GLY A 436 17.00 10.29 13.83
CA GLY A 436 17.16 9.61 15.11
C GLY A 436 16.09 9.96 16.15
N LYS A 437 16.31 9.45 17.37
CA LYS A 437 15.37 9.60 18.51
C LYS A 437 15.19 11.06 18.92
N SER A 438 16.24 11.88 18.85
CA SER A 438 16.18 13.30 19.21
C SER A 438 15.24 14.09 18.28
N ALA A 439 15.29 13.84 16.97
CA ALA A 439 14.38 14.46 16.01
C ALA A 439 12.92 14.04 16.27
N ALA A 440 12.70 12.75 16.54
CA ALA A 440 11.37 12.23 16.88
C ALA A 440 10.79 12.87 18.16
N GLN A 441 11.61 13.03 19.21
CA GLN A 441 11.21 13.67 20.47
C GLN A 441 10.92 15.16 20.28
N ALA A 442 11.79 15.87 19.55
CA ALA A 442 11.57 17.29 19.24
C ALA A 442 10.28 17.49 18.42
N TRP A 443 10.00 16.59 17.48
CA TRP A 443 8.77 16.61 16.70
C TRP A 443 7.53 16.36 17.56
N GLU A 444 7.56 15.38 18.47
CA GLU A 444 6.45 15.11 19.40
C GLU A 444 6.15 16.33 20.28
N GLN A 445 7.20 17.01 20.78
CA GLN A 445 7.05 18.24 21.57
C GLN A 445 6.48 19.42 20.78
N LEU A 446 6.86 19.56 19.50
CA LEU A 446 6.35 20.61 18.62
C LEU A 446 4.92 20.34 18.13
N TYR A 447 4.53 19.08 17.98
CA TYR A 447 3.24 18.68 17.43
C TYR A 447 2.47 17.70 18.35
N PRO A 448 2.18 18.06 19.61
CA PRO A 448 1.63 17.13 20.60
C PRO A 448 0.27 16.56 20.19
N THR A 449 -0.60 17.35 19.57
CA THR A 449 -1.91 16.89 19.09
C THR A 449 -1.78 15.86 17.97
N ARG A 450 -0.82 16.04 17.06
CA ARG A 450 -0.56 15.07 15.98
C ARG A 450 0.06 13.80 16.55
N ALA A 451 0.99 13.92 17.47
CA ALA A 451 1.57 12.78 18.16
C ALA A 451 0.50 11.95 18.87
N ALA A 452 -0.41 12.59 19.62
CA ALA A 452 -1.54 11.90 20.27
C ALA A 452 -2.46 11.18 19.26
N ALA A 453 -2.75 11.81 18.12
CA ALA A 453 -3.51 11.18 17.04
C ALA A 453 -2.79 9.94 16.49
N ILE A 454 -1.47 10.00 16.30
CA ILE A 454 -0.66 8.85 15.89
C ILE A 454 -0.67 7.76 16.95
N LYS A 455 -0.52 8.09 18.23
CA LYS A 455 -0.62 7.11 19.33
C LYS A 455 -1.95 6.37 19.28
N ALA A 456 -3.06 7.10 19.09
CA ALA A 456 -4.38 6.50 18.96
C ALA A 456 -4.47 5.56 17.74
N GLN A 457 -3.88 5.94 16.59
CA GLN A 457 -3.81 5.10 15.39
C GLN A 457 -3.02 3.81 15.59
N GLN A 458 -1.90 3.87 16.31
CA GLN A 458 -1.03 2.72 16.54
C GLN A 458 -1.53 1.83 17.69
N SER A 459 -2.30 2.37 18.64
CA SER A 459 -2.76 1.65 19.83
C SER A 459 -3.44 0.30 19.59
N PRO A 460 -4.23 0.06 18.51
CA PRO A 460 -4.82 -1.26 18.27
C PRO A 460 -3.78 -2.33 17.87
N PHE A 461 -2.58 -1.90 17.45
CA PHE A 461 -1.51 -2.73 16.93
C PHE A 461 -0.39 -2.97 17.95
N LEU A 462 -0.22 -2.05 18.90
CA LEU A 462 0.88 -2.10 19.85
C LEU A 462 0.40 -2.67 21.17
N THR A 463 1.29 -3.40 21.84
CA THR A 463 1.11 -3.77 23.24
C THR A 463 1.00 -2.49 24.08
N PRO A 464 0.10 -2.44 25.08
CA PRO A 464 -0.01 -1.28 25.95
C PRO A 464 1.35 -0.96 26.57
N GLU A 465 1.73 0.33 26.55
CA GLU A 465 2.91 0.80 27.27
C GLU A 465 2.73 0.39 28.74
N ARG A 466 3.55 -0.54 29.24
CA ARG A 466 3.58 -0.84 30.67
C ARG A 466 4.13 0.42 31.34
N GLU A 467 3.29 1.11 32.10
CA GLU A 467 3.73 2.18 33.00
C GLU A 467 4.84 1.59 33.87
N ALA A 468 6.06 2.10 33.69
CA ALA A 468 7.24 1.72 34.45
C ALA A 468 7.51 2.75 35.55
#